data_AF-A0A967M703-F1
#
_entry.id   AF-A0A967M703-F1
#
_cell.length_a   1.000
_cell.length_b   1.000
_cell.length_c   1.000
_cell.angle_alpha   90.00
_cell.angle_beta   90.00
_cell.angle_gamma   90.00
#
_symmetry.space_group_name_H-M   'P 1'
#
loop_
_entity.id
_entity.type
_entity.pdbx_description
1 polymer ?
#
loop_
_entity_poly.entity_id
_entity_poly.type
_entity_poly.pdbx_seq_one_letter_code
_entity_poly.pdbx_strand_id
1 'polypeptide(L)'
;LTGDNAIRTVHEQEQTIRSIADLLKSEPGKVETRIQKLLEQQKELEKEMATLQSRLNSERSGELVDQAREVSGVKVLAARTDGL
;
A
#
# COMPACT_ATOMS: atom_id res chain seq x y z
N LEU A 1 -1.59 1.88 -43.52
CA LEU A 1 -1.25 2.92 -42.52
C LEU A 1 -0.46 4.01 -43.26
N THR A 2 -1.16 5.02 -43.79
CA THR A 2 -0.57 6.11 -44.60
C THR A 2 -0.06 7.25 -43.68
N GLY A 3 0.93 8.01 -44.16
CA GLY A 3 1.79 8.91 -43.37
C GLY A 3 1.09 9.82 -42.35
N ASP A 4 -0.03 10.46 -42.70
CA ASP A 4 -0.73 11.37 -41.79
C ASP A 4 -1.36 10.67 -40.58
N ASN A 5 -1.90 9.46 -40.77
CA ASN A 5 -2.44 8.67 -39.68
C ASN A 5 -1.33 8.14 -38.77
N ALA A 6 -0.17 7.79 -39.34
CA ALA A 6 0.99 7.34 -38.56
C ALA A 6 1.54 8.48 -37.67
N ILE A 7 1.65 9.70 -38.22
CA ILE A 7 2.11 10.88 -37.47
C ILE A 7 1.14 11.21 -36.33
N ARG A 8 -0.17 11.16 -36.60
CA ARG A 8 -1.19 11.41 -35.59
C ARG A 8 -1.09 10.43 -34.42
N THR A 9 -0.96 9.13 -34.70
CA THR A 9 -0.81 8.11 -33.64
C THR A 9 0.45 8.33 -32.80
N VAL A 10 1.58 8.68 -33.42
CA VAL A 10 2.82 8.97 -32.68
C VAL A 10 2.65 10.21 -31.80
N HIS A 11 1.99 11.25 -32.31
CA HIS A 11 1.73 12.47 -31.54
C HIS A 11 0.82 12.22 -30.32
N GLU A 12 -0.25 11.43 -30.50
CA GLU A 12 -1.14 11.03 -29.40
C GLU A 12 -0.39 10.22 -28.32
N GLN A 13 0.52 9.33 -28.73
CA GLN A 13 1.37 8.56 -27.81
C GLN A 13 2.36 9.47 -27.06
N GLU A 14 3.04 10.39 -27.75
CA GLU A 14 3.93 11.36 -27.11
C GLU A 14 3.20 12.23 -26.09
N GLN A 15 2.00 12.70 -26.43
CA GLN A 15 1.21 13.54 -25.53
C GLN A 15 0.78 12.76 -24.28
N THR A 16 0.42 11.49 -24.43
CA THR A 16 0.10 10.60 -23.32
C THR A 16 1.31 10.42 -22.39
N ILE A 17 2.50 10.13 -22.95
CA ILE A 17 3.72 9.95 -22.17
C ILE A 17 4.10 11.25 -21.45
N ARG A 18 3.99 12.41 -22.11
CA ARG A 18 4.25 13.72 -21.48
C ARG A 18 3.29 13.99 -20.32
N SER A 19 2.00 13.73 -20.50
CA SER A 19 1.00 13.89 -19.43
C SER A 19 1.31 13.00 -18.22
N ILE A 20 1.74 11.76 -18.43
CA ILE A 20 2.12 10.85 -17.34
C ILE A 20 3.41 11.35 -16.68
N ALA A 21 4.37 11.82 -17.46
CA ALA A 21 5.62 12.39 -16.96
C ALA A 21 5.35 13.59 -16.03
N ASP A 22 4.45 14.49 -16.42
CA ASP A 22 4.04 15.64 -15.61
C ASP A 22 3.37 15.21 -14.29
N LEU A 23 2.45 14.23 -14.35
CA LEU A 23 1.80 13.69 -13.15
C LEU A 23 2.79 13.06 -12.17
N LEU A 24 3.78 12.35 -12.70
CA LEU A 24 4.82 11.69 -11.91
C LEU A 24 5.99 12.62 -11.55
N LYS A 25 5.94 13.88 -12.01
CA LYS A 25 7.04 14.86 -11.91
C LYS A 25 8.37 14.26 -12.35
N SER A 26 8.35 13.57 -13.48
CA SER A 26 9.49 12.85 -14.05
C SER A 26 9.74 13.30 -15.48
N GLU A 27 10.90 12.96 -16.01
CA GLU A 27 11.17 13.15 -17.44
C GLU A 27 10.45 12.05 -18.25
N PRO A 28 9.92 12.35 -19.45
CA PRO A 28 9.25 11.37 -20.31
C PRO A 28 10.01 10.05 -20.49
N GLY A 29 11.34 10.12 -20.65
CA GLY A 29 12.21 8.93 -20.78
C GLY A 29 12.44 8.14 -19.49
N LYS A 30 12.04 8.67 -18.33
CA LYS A 30 12.21 8.04 -17.01
C LYS A 30 10.88 7.59 -16.39
N VAL A 31 9.76 7.79 -17.10
CA VAL A 31 8.40 7.46 -16.65
C VAL A 31 8.30 5.98 -16.24
N GLU A 32 8.82 5.07 -17.06
CA GLU A 32 8.77 3.64 -16.78
C GLU A 32 9.49 3.29 -15.47
N THR A 33 10.73 3.75 -15.31
CA THR A 33 11.51 3.52 -14.09
C THR A 33 10.86 4.15 -12.86
N ARG A 34 10.23 5.33 -13.01
CA ARG A 34 9.51 5.99 -11.93
C ARG A 34 8.28 5.19 -11.49
N ILE A 35 7.51 4.66 -12.45
CA ILE A 35 6.36 3.80 -12.19
C ILE A 35 6.80 2.53 -11.46
N GLN A 36 7.85 1.85 -11.93
CA GLN A 36 8.37 0.64 -11.29
C GLN A 36 8.75 0.90 -9.82
N LYS A 37 9.46 1.99 -9.55
CA LYS A 37 9.82 2.39 -8.18
C LYS A 37 8.59 2.67 -7.31
N LEU A 38 7.58 3.35 -7.84
CA LEU A 38 6.34 3.62 -7.09
C LEU A 38 5.58 2.33 -6.76
N LEU A 39 5.53 1.37 -7.69
CA LEU A 39 4.90 0.07 -7.46
C LEU A 39 5.66 -0.76 -6.41
N GLU A 40 6.98 -0.70 -6.42
CA GLU A 40 7.81 -1.37 -5.41
C GLU A 40 7.60 -0.75 -4.03
N GLN A 41 7.62 0.58 -3.93
CA GLN A 41 7.32 1.30 -2.69
C GLN A 41 5.91 1.01 -2.17
N GLN A 42 4.91 0.93 -3.06
CA GLN A 42 3.55 0.55 -2.68
C GLN A 42 3.51 -0.84 -2.05
N LYS A 43 4.16 -1.84 -2.65
CA LYS A 43 4.22 -3.20 -2.10
C LYS A 43 4.96 -3.27 -0.76
N GLU A 44 6.00 -2.46 -0.59
CA GLU A 44 6.73 -2.36 0.68
C GLU A 44 5.84 -1.77 1.77
N LEU A 45 5.17 -0.64 1.49
CA LEU A 45 4.21 -0.02 2.41
C LEU A 45 3.05 -0.95 2.77
N GLU A 46 2.52 -1.71 1.81
CA GLU A 46 1.48 -2.72 2.06
C GLU A 46 1.95 -3.80 3.04
N LYS A 47 3.20 -4.29 2.90
CA LYS A 47 3.79 -5.26 3.82
C LYS A 47 4.06 -4.68 5.20
N GLU A 48 4.54 -3.44 5.26
CA GLU A 48 4.74 -2.73 6.53
C GLU A 48 3.40 -2.54 7.25
N MET A 49 2.35 -2.13 6.54
CA MET A 49 1.01 -1.98 7.09
C MET A 49 0.48 -3.31 7.63
N ALA A 50 0.62 -4.40 6.89
CA ALA A 50 0.23 -5.74 7.36
C ALA A 50 1.03 -6.16 8.62
N THR A 51 2.32 -5.84 8.66
CA THR A 51 3.19 -6.12 9.82
C THR A 51 2.78 -5.31 11.03
N LEU A 52 2.52 -4.00 10.86
CA LEU A 52 2.06 -3.11 11.92
C LEU A 52 0.68 -3.53 12.44
N GLN A 53 -0.24 -3.92 11.56
CA GLN A 53 -1.55 -4.41 11.96
C GLN A 53 -1.45 -5.74 12.73
N SER A 54 -0.55 -6.64 12.33
CA SER A 54 -0.25 -7.87 13.08
C SER A 54 0.34 -7.57 14.46
N ARG A 55 1.27 -6.61 14.55
CA ARG A 55 1.85 -6.15 15.82
C ARG A 55 0.78 -5.54 16.74
N LEU A 56 -0.05 -4.63 16.24
CA LEU A 56 -1.15 -4.03 17.01
C LEU A 56 -2.14 -5.08 17.52
N ASN A 57 -2.47 -6.08 16.70
CA ASN A 57 -3.35 -7.17 17.13
C ASN A 57 -2.66 -8.07 18.18
N SER A 58 -1.35 -8.28 18.07
CA SER A 58 -0.57 -9.05 19.04
C SER A 58 -0.42 -8.30 20.36
N GLU A 59 -0.18 -6.99 20.33
CA GLU A 59 -0.11 -6.12 21.50
C GLU A 59 -1.48 -6.04 22.19
N ARG A 60 -2.57 -5.85 21.44
CA ARG A 60 -3.93 -5.96 21.98
C ARG A 60 -4.20 -7.33 22.59
N SER A 61 -3.72 -8.41 21.97
CA SER A 61 -3.86 -9.76 22.53
C SER A 61 -3.00 -9.98 23.79
N GLY A 62 -1.83 -9.35 23.88
CA GLY A 62 -0.97 -9.35 25.06
C GLY A 62 -1.56 -8.58 26.23
N GLU A 63 -2.14 -7.40 25.96
CA GLU A 63 -2.86 -6.61 26.98
C GLU A 63 -4.11 -7.34 27.49
N LEU A 64 -4.78 -8.11 26.64
CA LEU A 64 -5.85 -9.00 27.08
C LEU A 64 -5.30 -10.00 28.10
N VAL A 65 -4.24 -10.74 27.77
CA VAL A 65 -3.64 -11.74 28.68
C VAL A 65 -3.18 -11.13 30.01
N ASP A 66 -2.66 -9.90 30.01
CA ASP A 66 -2.22 -9.20 31.22
C ASP A 66 -3.39 -8.64 32.07
N GLN A 67 -4.59 -8.50 31.50
CA GLN A 67 -5.82 -8.18 32.24
C GLN A 67 -6.53 -9.42 32.81
N ALA A 68 -6.00 -10.63 32.60
CA ALA A 68 -6.58 -11.85 33.16
C ALA A 68 -6.41 -11.86 34.69
N ARG A 69 -7.53 -11.68 35.42
CA ARG A 69 -7.55 -11.86 36.88
C ARG A 69 -7.71 -13.33 37.23
N GLU A 70 -6.93 -13.78 38.20
CA GLU A 70 -7.03 -15.12 38.77
C GLU A 70 -8.15 -15.14 39.82
N VAL A 71 -9.14 -16.02 39.62
CA VAL A 71 -10.19 -16.29 40.60
C VAL A 71 -10.18 -17.78 40.89
N SER A 72 -9.85 -18.17 42.13
CA SER A 72 -9.80 -19.57 42.58
C SER A 72 -8.92 -20.51 41.73
N GLY A 73 -7.74 -20.06 41.29
CA GLY A 73 -6.79 -20.86 40.51
C GLY A 73 -7.11 -20.99 39.02
N VAL A 74 -8.14 -20.30 38.53
CA VAL A 74 -8.51 -20.25 37.10
C VAL A 74 -8.29 -18.82 36.60
N LYS A 75 -7.52 -18.66 35.52
CA LYS A 75 -7.34 -17.36 34.85
C LYS A 75 -8.59 -17.02 34.07
N VAL A 76 -9.31 -15.98 34.48
CA VAL A 76 -10.54 -15.53 33.82
C VAL A 76 -10.26 -14.23 33.08
N LEU A 77 -10.49 -14.25 31.77
CA LEU A 77 -10.36 -13.12 30.87
C LEU A 77 -11.77 -12.60 30.52
N ALA A 78 -12.14 -11.43 31.06
CA ALA A 78 -13.39 -10.76 30.70
C ALA A 78 -13.05 -9.41 30.05
N ALA A 79 -12.76 -9.43 28.76
CA ALA A 79 -12.56 -8.22 27.98
C ALA A 79 -13.74 -7.99 27.05
N ARG A 80 -14.31 -6.78 27.11
CA ARG A 80 -15.30 -6.33 26.14
C ARG A 80 -14.57 -5.98 24.85
N THR A 81 -14.75 -6.80 23.83
CA THR A 81 -14.31 -6.51 22.46
C THR A 81 -15.31 -5.55 21.83
N ASP A 82 -15.04 -4.24 21.93
CA ASP A 82 -15.78 -3.26 21.14
C ASP A 82 -15.32 -3.38 19.67
N GLY A 83 -16.08 -4.14 18.88
CA GLY A 83 -16.13 -4.08 17.41
C GLY A 83 -14.93 -4.62 16.64
N LEU A 84 -15.12 -5.80 16.02
CA LEU A 84 -14.57 -6.08 14.69
C LEU A 84 -15.14 -5.09 13.67
#